data_AF-A0A259D8I8-F1
#
_entry.id   AF-A0A259D8I8-F1
#
_cell.length_a   1.000
_cell.length_b   1.000
_cell.length_c   1.000
_cell.angle_alpha   90.00
_cell.angle_beta   90.00
_cell.angle_gamma   90.00
#
_symmetry.space_group_name_H-M   'P 1'
#
loop_
_entity.id
_entity.type
_entity.pdbx_description
1 polymer ?
#
loop_
_entity_poly.entity_id
_entity_poly.type
_entity_poly.pdbx_seq_one_letter_code
_entity_poly.pdbx_strand_id
1 'polypeptide(L)'
;MSAPALAVHQTEALLFFTLLQLTLIVLAGRLGGVLAQRVGQSPAVGEIIVGILLGPSLFGLLAPDLFQYVFHSTPAAPMQMLSQIGLILLMFQIGLEFDFAHLAARNNRRAVTAIASAS
;
A
#
# COMPACT_ATOMS: atom_id res chain seq x y z
N MET A 1 -19.39 -29.64 -22.09
CA MET A 1 -18.19 -29.27 -21.31
C MET A 1 -18.65 -28.60 -20.02
N SER A 2 -18.32 -29.19 -18.88
CA SER A 2 -18.97 -28.97 -17.58
C SER A 2 -18.59 -27.62 -16.96
N ALA A 3 -19.59 -26.81 -16.62
CA ALA A 3 -19.50 -25.52 -15.92
C ALA A 3 -18.42 -25.39 -14.81
N PRO A 4 -18.13 -26.41 -13.96
CA PRO A 4 -17.06 -26.33 -12.97
C PRO A 4 -15.65 -26.10 -13.55
N ALA A 5 -15.33 -26.65 -14.72
CA ALA A 5 -14.00 -26.48 -15.32
C ALA A 5 -13.73 -25.02 -15.77
N LEU A 6 -14.78 -24.32 -16.22
CA LEU A 6 -14.72 -22.91 -16.60
C LEU A 6 -14.56 -21.99 -15.37
N ALA A 7 -15.12 -22.37 -14.22
CA ALA A 7 -14.99 -21.61 -12.98
C ALA A 7 -13.58 -21.73 -12.35
N VAL A 8 -12.98 -22.93 -12.41
CA VAL A 8 -11.61 -23.16 -11.92
C VAL A 8 -10.61 -22.33 -12.73
N HIS A 9 -10.67 -22.38 -14.07
CA HIS A 9 -9.76 -21.62 -14.93
C HIS A 9 -9.86 -20.09 -14.72
N GLN A 10 -11.06 -19.58 -14.47
CA GLN A 10 -11.22 -18.16 -14.13
C GLN A 10 -10.60 -17.81 -12.78
N THR A 11 -10.75 -18.68 -11.78
CA THR A 11 -10.13 -18.48 -10.47
C THR A 11 -8.61 -18.51 -10.55
N GLU A 12 -8.05 -19.45 -11.32
CA GLU A 12 -6.60 -19.55 -11.58
C GLU A 12 -6.05 -18.27 -12.22
N ALA A 13 -6.72 -17.75 -13.26
CA ALA A 13 -6.33 -16.51 -13.91
C ALA A 13 -6.38 -15.32 -12.95
N LEU A 14 -7.46 -15.21 -12.16
CA LEU A 14 -7.61 -14.16 -11.15
C LEU A 14 -6.48 -14.20 -10.13
N LEU A 15 -6.16 -15.37 -9.59
CA LEU A 15 -5.07 -15.54 -8.63
C LEU A 15 -3.72 -15.19 -9.24
N PHE A 16 -3.46 -15.65 -10.47
CA PHE A 16 -2.22 -15.36 -11.18
C PHE A 16 -2.00 -13.86 -11.35
N PHE A 17 -2.98 -13.14 -11.90
CA PHE A 17 -2.88 -11.69 -12.08
C PHE A 17 -2.82 -10.93 -10.75
N THR A 18 -3.57 -11.36 -9.74
CA THR A 18 -3.54 -10.75 -8.40
C THR A 18 -2.14 -10.88 -7.78
N LEU A 19 -1.55 -12.08 -7.82
CA LEU A 19 -0.21 -12.31 -7.28
C LEU A 19 0.86 -11.58 -8.09
N LEU A 20 0.71 -11.51 -9.41
CA LEU A 20 1.59 -10.72 -10.28
C LEU A 20 1.55 -9.24 -9.90
N GLN A 21 0.36 -8.65 -9.78
CA GLN A 21 0.18 -7.26 -9.35
C GLN A 21 0.80 -7.02 -7.97
N LEU A 22 0.51 -7.89 -6.99
CA LEU A 22 1.08 -7.79 -5.65
C LEU A 22 2.61 -7.82 -5.68
N THR A 23 3.19 -8.74 -6.45
CA THR A 23 4.65 -8.88 -6.60
C THR A 23 5.25 -7.60 -7.18
N LEU A 24 4.64 -7.05 -8.23
CA LEU A 24 5.09 -5.80 -8.85
C LEU A 24 5.02 -4.62 -7.88
N ILE A 25 3.90 -4.47 -7.17
CA ILE A 25 3.70 -3.38 -6.18
C ILE A 25 4.72 -3.50 -5.05
N VAL A 26 4.89 -4.68 -4.47
CA VAL A 26 5.84 -4.91 -3.36
C VAL A 26 7.29 -4.71 -3.81
N LEU A 27 7.65 -5.23 -4.98
CA LEU A 27 9.00 -5.09 -5.50
C LEU A 27 9.34 -3.62 -5.78
N ALA A 28 8.43 -2.91 -6.45
CA ALA A 28 8.62 -1.50 -6.76
C ALA A 28 8.65 -0.64 -5.50
N GLY A 29 7.75 -0.89 -4.54
CA GLY A 29 7.76 -0.23 -3.23
C GLY A 29 9.09 -0.43 -2.51
N ARG A 30 9.60 -1.67 -2.44
CA ARG A 30 10.92 -1.97 -1.84
C ARG A 30 12.06 -1.24 -2.54
N LEU A 31 12.07 -1.23 -3.88
CA LEU A 31 13.07 -0.50 -4.65
C LEU A 31 12.98 1.00 -4.36
N GLY A 32 11.78 1.56 -4.33
CA GLY A 32 11.52 2.96 -3.96
C GLY A 32 12.02 3.30 -2.56
N GLY A 33 11.72 2.46 -1.57
CA GLY A 33 12.17 2.64 -0.19
C GLY A 33 13.69 2.59 -0.05
N VAL A 34 14.35 1.66 -0.75
CA VAL A 34 15.83 1.58 -0.77
C VAL A 34 16.44 2.80 -1.46
N LEU A 35 15.86 3.26 -2.56
CA LEU A 35 16.31 4.47 -3.25
C LEU A 35 16.12 5.72 -2.39
N ALA A 36 15.00 5.85 -1.69
CA ALA A 36 14.74 6.95 -0.78
C ALA A 36 15.75 6.99 0.38
N GLN A 37 16.04 5.84 0.99
CA GLN A 37 17.06 5.73 2.04
C GLN A 37 18.44 6.19 1.53
N ARG A 38 18.81 5.85 0.28
CA ARG A 38 20.07 6.31 -0.32
C ARG A 38 20.17 7.82 -0.48
N VAL A 39 19.05 8.51 -0.63
CA VAL A 39 18.97 9.97 -0.74
C VAL A 39 18.77 10.65 0.63
N GLY A 40 18.73 9.87 1.72
CA GLY A 40 18.53 10.38 3.09
C GLY A 40 17.07 10.65 3.45
N GLN A 41 16.12 10.12 2.67
CA GLN A 41 14.69 10.22 2.93
C GLN A 41 14.16 8.97 3.66
N SER A 42 13.04 9.11 4.35
CA SER A 42 12.34 7.97 4.96
C SER A 42 11.89 6.97 3.88
N PRO A 43 11.95 5.65 4.13
CA PRO A 43 11.51 4.63 3.17
C PRO A 43 10.08 4.85 2.66
N ALA A 44 9.18 5.30 3.54
CA ALA A 44 7.78 5.56 3.21
C ALA A 44 7.61 6.62 2.11
N VAL A 45 8.49 7.62 2.06
CA VAL A 45 8.46 8.65 1.00
C VAL A 45 8.76 8.01 -0.36
N GLY A 46 9.74 7.11 -0.42
CA GLY A 46 10.08 6.38 -1.64
C GLY A 46 8.96 5.45 -2.13
N GLU A 47 8.30 4.76 -1.20
CA GLU A 47 7.15 3.90 -1.49
C GLU A 47 5.98 4.70 -2.06
N ILE A 48 5.66 5.86 -1.50
CA ILE A 48 4.60 6.75 -1.99
C ILE A 48 4.93 7.26 -3.40
N ILE A 49 6.15 7.75 -3.61
CA ILE A 49 6.58 8.25 -4.93
C ILE A 49 6.45 7.14 -5.97
N VAL A 50 7.02 5.96 -5.71
CA VAL A 50 6.94 4.83 -6.64
C VAL A 50 5.50 4.38 -6.88
N GLY A 51 4.64 4.41 -5.85
CA GLY A 51 3.21 4.15 -6.00
C GLY A 51 2.52 5.13 -6.95
N ILE A 52 2.84 6.43 -6.88
CA ILE A 52 2.34 7.45 -7.81
C ILE A 52 2.87 7.20 -9.23
N LEU A 53 4.15 6.83 -9.36
CA LEU A 53 4.77 6.51 -10.65
C LEU A 53 4.12 5.28 -11.31
N LEU A 54 3.86 4.22 -10.53
CA LEU A 54 3.20 2.99 -10.98
C LEU A 54 1.70 3.15 -11.22
N GLY A 55 1.10 4.17 -10.62
CA GLY A 55 -0.32 4.45 -10.74
C GLY A 55 -0.73 4.93 -12.15
N PRO A 56 -2.04 5.07 -12.36
CA PRO A 56 -2.57 5.56 -13.63
C PRO A 56 -2.09 6.98 -13.97
N SER A 57 -1.71 7.77 -12.95
CA SER A 57 -1.28 9.17 -13.08
C SER A 57 0.03 9.36 -13.84
N LEU A 58 0.90 8.34 -13.93
CA LEU A 58 2.12 8.43 -14.73
C LEU A 58 2.29 7.22 -15.63
N PHE A 59 2.38 6.01 -15.08
CA PHE A 59 2.53 4.80 -15.89
C PHE A 59 1.32 4.57 -16.80
N GLY A 60 0.11 4.89 -16.34
CA GLY A 60 -1.10 4.87 -17.18
C GLY A 60 -1.11 5.89 -18.32
N LEU A 61 -0.39 7.02 -18.19
CA LEU A 61 -0.27 8.03 -19.25
C LEU A 61 0.86 7.71 -20.24
N LEU A 62 1.98 7.19 -19.75
CA LEU A 62 3.15 6.88 -20.57
C LEU A 62 2.98 5.60 -21.38
N ALA A 63 2.34 4.58 -20.79
CA ALA A 63 2.16 3.27 -21.41
C ALA A 63 0.77 2.68 -21.07
N PRO A 64 -0.31 3.23 -21.64
CA PRO A 64 -1.67 2.85 -21.31
C PRO A 64 -1.96 1.37 -21.59
N ASP A 65 -1.44 0.81 -22.69
CA ASP A 65 -1.66 -0.60 -23.05
C ASP A 65 -1.03 -1.57 -22.05
N LEU A 66 0.20 -1.27 -21.59
CA LEU A 66 0.88 -2.06 -20.56
C LEU A 66 0.21 -1.92 -19.20
N PHE A 67 -0.24 -0.71 -18.85
CA PHE A 67 -0.99 -0.46 -17.62
C PHE A 67 -2.32 -1.23 -17.60
N GLN A 68 -3.07 -1.22 -18.71
CA GLN A 68 -4.31 -1.97 -18.84
C GLN A 68 -4.06 -3.48 -18.72
N TYR A 69 -3.03 -4.01 -19.39
CA TYR A 69 -2.67 -5.42 -19.32
C TYR A 69 -2.30 -5.88 -17.91
N VAL A 70 -1.58 -5.07 -17.15
CA VAL A 70 -1.12 -5.45 -15.80
C VAL A 70 -2.19 -5.16 -14.74
N PHE A 71 -2.84 -3.99 -14.78
CA PHE A 71 -3.69 -3.49 -13.69
C PHE A 71 -5.20 -3.63 -13.92
N HIS A 72 -5.67 -3.70 -15.17
CA HIS A 72 -7.11 -3.86 -15.48
C HIS A 72 -7.52 -5.29 -15.86
N SER A 73 -6.57 -6.21 -16.03
CA SER A 73 -6.84 -7.63 -16.29
C SER A 73 -7.45 -8.40 -15.09
N THR A 74 -7.69 -7.74 -13.96
CA THR A 74 -8.27 -8.37 -12.77
C THR A 74 -9.20 -7.40 -12.02
N PRO A 75 -10.33 -7.87 -11.45
CA PRO A 75 -11.19 -7.07 -10.60
C PRO A 75 -10.40 -6.46 -9.44
N ALA A 76 -10.72 -5.23 -9.05
CA ALA A 76 -10.02 -4.55 -7.95
C ALA A 76 -10.25 -5.19 -6.55
N ALA A 77 -11.23 -6.10 -6.43
CA ALA A 77 -11.68 -6.63 -5.14
C ALA A 77 -10.59 -7.37 -4.32
N PRO A 78 -9.78 -8.29 -4.89
CA PRO A 78 -8.74 -8.98 -4.13
C PRO A 78 -7.65 -8.03 -3.61
N MET A 79 -7.22 -7.07 -4.44
CA MET A 79 -6.25 -6.04 -4.03
C MET A 79 -6.82 -5.09 -2.96
N GLN A 80 -8.11 -4.71 -3.06
CA GLN A 80 -8.76 -3.91 -2.02
C GLN A 80 -8.82 -4.64 -0.68
N MET A 81 -9.18 -5.93 -0.66
CA MET A 81 -9.18 -6.72 0.57
C MET A 81 -7.78 -6.81 1.17
N LEU A 82 -6.75 -7.07 0.36
CA LEU A 82 -5.35 -7.09 0.81
C LEU A 82 -4.90 -5.74 1.37
N SER A 83 -5.27 -4.63 0.72
CA SER A 83 -4.98 -3.28 1.21
C SER A 83 -5.65 -2.99 2.55
N GLN A 84 -6.90 -3.41 2.73
CA GLN A 84 -7.61 -3.23 3.99
C GLN A 84 -6.95 -4.05 5.11
N ILE A 85 -6.59 -5.30 4.84
CA ILE A 85 -5.85 -6.14 5.78
C ILE A 85 -4.52 -5.47 6.14
N GLY A 86 -3.76 -5.01 5.16
CA GLY A 86 -2.48 -4.32 5.38
C GLY A 86 -2.64 -3.06 6.23
N LEU A 87 -3.67 -2.25 5.97
CA LEU A 87 -3.97 -1.05 6.76
C LEU A 87 -4.37 -1.39 8.19
N ILE A 88 -5.19 -2.42 8.40
CA ILE A 88 -5.57 -2.88 9.75
C ILE A 88 -4.33 -3.34 10.51
N LEU A 89 -3.47 -4.15 9.88
CA LEU A 89 -2.23 -4.61 10.48
C LEU A 89 -1.28 -3.45 10.81
N LEU A 90 -1.20 -2.44 9.94
CA LEU A 90 -0.41 -1.23 10.18
C LEU A 90 -0.95 -0.42 11.36
N MET A 91 -2.26 -0.16 11.40
CA MET A 91 -2.90 0.57 12.49
C MET A 91 -2.76 -0.19 13.82
N PHE A 92 -2.82 -1.51 13.78
CA PHE A 92 -2.59 -2.36 14.94
C PHE A 92 -1.15 -2.26 15.44
N GLN A 93 -0.14 -2.36 14.56
CA GLN A 93 1.26 -2.17 14.94
C GLN A 93 1.51 -0.78 15.54
N ILE A 94 0.97 0.26 14.92
CA ILE A 94 1.06 1.63 15.43
C ILE A 94 0.46 1.71 16.85
N GLY A 95 -0.70 1.09 17.08
CA GLY A 95 -1.33 1.03 18.41
C GLY A 95 -0.51 0.27 19.46
N LEU A 96 0.26 -0.75 19.06
CA LEU A 96 1.16 -1.49 19.96
C LEU A 96 2.46 -0.72 20.28
N GLU A 97 2.98 0.04 19.32
CA GLU A 97 4.19 0.87 19.48
C GLU A 97 3.90 2.16 20.28
N PHE A 98 2.64 2.61 20.30
CA PHE A 98 2.22 3.80 21.04
C PHE A 98 2.31 3.60 22.56
N ASP A 99 3.34 4.17 23.18
CA ASP A 99 3.46 4.25 24.64
C ASP A 99 2.63 5.42 25.20
N PHE A 100 1.42 5.11 25.69
CA PHE A 100 0.54 6.06 26.35
C PHE A 100 1.12 6.64 27.66
N ALA A 101 2.17 6.03 28.25
CA ALA A 101 2.78 6.52 29.49
C ALA A 101 3.50 7.86 29.30
N HIS A 102 4.06 8.12 28.12
CA HIS A 102 4.69 9.40 27.78
C HIS A 102 3.68 10.55 27.67
N LEU A 103 2.42 10.27 27.34
CA LEU A 103 1.32 11.24 27.33
C LEU A 103 0.81 11.54 28.75
N ALA A 104 0.89 10.56 29.66
CA ALA A 104 0.50 10.70 31.07
C ALA A 104 1.56 11.44 31.91
N ALA A 105 2.79 11.57 31.42
CA ALA A 105 3.85 12.32 32.08
C ALA A 105 3.48 13.81 32.20
N ARG A 106 3.37 14.31 33.44
CA ARG A 106 2.95 15.67 33.79
C ARG A 106 3.72 16.78 33.05
N ASN A 107 4.94 16.51 32.58
CA ASN A 107 5.84 17.47 31.92
C ASN A 107 5.38 17.88 30.50
N ASN A 108 4.65 17.02 29.79
CA ASN A 108 4.22 17.28 28.40
C ASN A 108 2.79 17.84 28.28
N ARG A 109 2.06 18.00 29.40
CA ARG A 109 0.68 18.53 29.39
C ARG A 109 0.57 19.90 28.73
N ARG A 110 1.58 20.78 28.91
CA ARG A 110 1.59 22.11 28.29
C ARG A 110 1.72 22.07 26.76
N ALA A 111 2.56 21.17 26.25
CA ALA A 111 2.73 20.98 24.80
C ALA A 111 1.45 20.39 24.18
N VAL A 112 0.86 19.39 24.83
CA VAL A 112 -0.41 18.77 24.40
C VAL A 112 -1.55 19.78 24.41
N THR A 113 -1.70 20.59 25.48
CA THR A 113 -2.73 21.63 25.53
C THR A 113 -2.51 22.75 24.52
N ALA A 114 -1.26 23.12 24.24
CA ALA A 114 -0.95 24.17 23.27
C ALA A 114 -1.31 23.74 21.84
N ILE A 115 -1.02 22.49 21.47
CA ILE A 115 -1.40 21.92 20.16
C ILE A 115 -2.92 21.80 20.05
N ALA A 116 -3.59 21.32 21.11
CA ALA A 116 -5.03 21.17 21.15
C ALA A 116 -5.79 22.51 21.14
N SER A 117 -5.20 23.59 21.67
CA SER A 117 -5.78 24.94 21.59
C SER A 117 -5.51 25.66 20.26
N ALA A 118 -4.55 25.17 19.48
CA ALA A 118 -4.15 25.76 18.20
C ALA A 118 -4.78 25.06 16.98
N SER A 119 -5.43 23.91 17.18
CA SER A 119 -6.20 23.17 16.17
C SER A 119 -7.69 23.49 16.32
#